data_AF-A0A1Y2C358-F1
#
_entry.id   AF-A0A1Y2C358-F1
#
_cell.length_a   1.000
_cell.length_b   1.000
_cell.length_c   1.000
_cell.angle_alpha   90.00
_cell.angle_beta   90.00
_cell.angle_gamma   90.00
#
_symmetry.space_group_name_H-M   'P 1'
#
loop_
_entity.id
_entity.type
_entity.pdbx_description
1 polymer ?
#
loop_
_entity_poly.entity_id
_entity_poly.type
_entity_poly.pdbx_seq_one_letter_code
_entity_poly.pdbx_strand_id
1 'polypeptide(L)'
;SQGYSCCPANCQIVYTDSDGTWGVHNDQWCGCGEGSTTSCSSSFTSQGYGCCSRCGEVYFTDESGNWGIENGDWCGLPSNC
;
A
#
# COMPACT_ATOMS: atom_id res chain seq x y z
N SER A 1 -14.75 13.64 -11.89
CA SER A 1 -15.02 12.19 -11.84
C SER A 1 -14.63 11.59 -13.19
N GLN A 2 -13.55 10.82 -13.27
CA GLN A 2 -13.01 10.31 -14.55
C GLN A 2 -13.76 9.08 -15.12
N GLY A 3 -14.88 8.66 -14.50
CA GLY A 3 -15.73 7.59 -15.04
C GLY A 3 -15.18 6.17 -14.87
N TYR A 4 -13.99 5.99 -14.27
CA TYR A 4 -13.41 4.68 -13.99
C TYR A 4 -13.86 4.13 -12.64
N SER A 5 -14.17 2.84 -12.60
CA SER A 5 -14.52 2.07 -11.41
C SER A 5 -13.36 2.03 -10.42
N CYS A 6 -13.61 1.85 -9.12
CA CYS A 6 -12.55 1.49 -8.18
C CYS A 6 -12.12 0.03 -8.43
N CYS A 7 -10.83 -0.24 -8.37
CA CYS A 7 -10.36 -1.62 -8.41
C CYS A 7 -10.68 -2.34 -7.08
N PRO A 8 -10.82 -3.68 -7.10
CA PRO A 8 -10.90 -4.46 -5.88
C PRO A 8 -9.62 -4.36 -5.04
N ALA A 9 -9.70 -4.76 -3.77
CA ALA A 9 -8.56 -4.83 -2.87
C ALA A 9 -7.41 -5.66 -3.49
N ASN A 10 -6.15 -5.23 -3.27
CA ASN A 10 -4.95 -5.76 -3.93
C ASN A 10 -4.87 -5.49 -5.45
N CYS A 11 -5.44 -4.39 -5.90
CA CYS A 11 -5.12 -3.75 -7.17
C CYS A 11 -3.62 -3.71 -7.42
N GLN A 12 -3.20 -4.30 -8.55
CA GLN A 12 -1.85 -4.14 -9.04
C GLN A 12 -1.78 -2.84 -9.83
N ILE A 13 -0.91 -1.94 -9.38
CA ILE A 13 -0.69 -0.65 -10.05
C ILE A 13 0.13 -0.92 -11.31
N VAL A 14 -0.48 -0.65 -12.46
CA VAL A 14 0.18 -0.77 -13.77
C VAL A 14 0.45 0.59 -14.40
N TYR A 15 -0.18 1.65 -13.89
CA TYR A 15 -0.02 3.00 -14.39
C TYR A 15 -0.24 4.04 -13.29
N THR A 16 0.45 5.18 -13.37
CA THR A 16 0.37 6.26 -12.39
C THR A 16 0.50 7.61 -13.10
N ASP A 17 -0.39 8.54 -12.78
CA ASP A 17 -0.40 9.90 -13.33
C ASP A 17 -0.73 10.95 -12.24
N SER A 18 -1.00 12.19 -12.65
CA SER A 18 -1.34 13.28 -11.73
C SER A 18 -2.69 13.10 -11.02
N ASP A 19 -3.54 12.21 -11.52
CA ASP A 19 -4.87 11.95 -10.95
C ASP A 19 -4.86 10.75 -9.98
N GLY A 20 -3.86 9.88 -10.07
CA GLY A 20 -3.65 8.79 -9.11
C GLY A 20 -3.00 7.55 -9.69
N THR A 21 -3.26 6.42 -9.04
CA THR A 21 -2.75 5.10 -9.42
C THR A 21 -3.85 4.25 -10.05
N TRP A 22 -3.49 3.49 -11.06
CA TRP A 22 -4.43 2.81 -11.95
C TRP A 22 -4.03 1.35 -12.15
N GLY A 23 -5.03 0.49 -12.16
CA GLY A 23 -4.90 -0.95 -12.34
C GLY A 23 -5.83 -1.48 -13.42
N VAL A 24 -5.65 -2.76 -13.74
CA VAL A 24 -6.53 -3.49 -14.65
C VAL A 24 -7.11 -4.68 -13.91
N HIS A 25 -8.45 -4.76 -13.87
CA HIS A 25 -9.18 -5.89 -13.31
C HIS A 25 -10.23 -6.36 -14.31
N ASN A 26 -10.25 -7.66 -14.62
CA ASN A 26 -11.10 -8.25 -15.66
C ASN A 26 -11.03 -7.52 -17.02
N ASP A 27 -9.83 -7.19 -17.47
CA ASP A 27 -9.57 -6.43 -18.70
C ASP A 27 -10.20 -5.02 -18.73
N GLN A 28 -10.57 -4.48 -17.56
CA GLN A 28 -11.11 -3.12 -17.41
C GLN A 28 -10.18 -2.24 -16.57
N TRP A 29 -10.00 -1.00 -17.02
CA TRP A 29 -9.30 0.02 -16.24
C TRP A 29 -10.11 0.42 -15.02
N CYS A 30 -9.41 0.47 -13.88
CA CYS A 30 -9.99 0.90 -12.63
C CYS A 30 -8.95 1.71 -11.83
N GLY A 31 -9.43 2.59 -10.95
CA GLY A 31 -8.57 3.34 -10.05
C GLY A 31 -8.11 2.45 -8.90
N CYS A 32 -6.80 2.28 -8.74
CA CYS A 32 -6.19 1.69 -7.55
C CYS A 32 -6.08 2.73 -6.43
N GLY A 33 -7.13 3.55 -6.21
CA GLY A 33 -7.12 4.64 -5.21
C GLY A 33 -6.45 4.22 -3.91
N GLU A 34 -5.82 5.15 -3.19
CA GLU A 34 -4.76 4.99 -2.16
C GLU A 34 -4.78 3.76 -1.20
N GLY A 35 -5.86 3.00 -1.13
CA GLY A 35 -5.96 1.69 -0.49
C GLY A 35 -5.55 0.48 -1.34
N SER A 36 -4.73 0.63 -2.39
CA SER A 36 -4.20 -0.55 -3.11
C SER A 36 -2.76 -0.50 -3.61
N THR A 37 -1.98 0.45 -3.15
CA THR A 37 -0.70 0.04 -2.59
C THR A 37 -0.98 -0.56 -1.24
N THR A 38 -0.23 -1.56 -0.84
CA THR A 38 0.15 -1.78 0.54
C THR A 38 0.56 -0.43 1.17
N SER A 39 -0.41 0.34 1.66
CA SER A 39 -0.22 1.74 2.04
C SER A 39 0.45 1.71 3.39
N CYS A 40 1.77 1.70 3.43
CA CYS A 40 2.47 1.94 4.68
C CYS A 40 2.69 3.44 4.82
N SER A 41 2.55 3.92 6.06
CA SER A 41 2.75 5.32 6.38
C SER A 41 4.10 5.81 5.86
N SER A 42 4.14 6.98 5.23
CA SER A 42 5.39 7.64 4.86
C SER A 42 6.28 7.96 6.07
N SER A 43 5.75 7.84 7.30
CA SER A 43 6.52 7.90 8.54
C SER A 43 7.57 6.80 8.64
N PHE A 44 7.35 5.62 8.05
CA PHE A 44 8.34 4.54 8.06
C PHE A 44 9.51 4.86 7.12
N THR A 45 9.20 5.30 5.90
CA THR A 45 10.22 5.63 4.88
C THR A 45 11.00 6.88 5.22
N SER A 46 10.40 7.87 5.91
CA SER A 46 11.12 9.05 6.42
C SER A 46 12.16 8.70 7.49
N GLN A 47 11.97 7.59 8.21
CA GLN A 47 12.92 7.04 9.17
C GLN A 47 13.93 6.07 8.54
N GLY A 48 13.81 5.80 7.23
CA GLY A 48 14.69 4.90 6.49
C GLY A 48 14.24 3.44 6.43
N TYR A 49 13.01 3.12 6.86
CA TYR A 49 12.47 1.76 6.84
C TYR A 49 11.51 1.55 5.66
N GLY A 50 11.58 0.37 5.04
CA GLY A 50 10.68 -0.02 3.96
C GLY A 50 9.28 -0.41 4.47
N CYS A 51 8.32 -0.51 3.56
CA CYS A 51 7.04 -1.14 3.85
C CYS A 51 7.17 -2.66 3.82
N CYS A 52 6.48 -3.37 4.71
CA CYS A 52 6.38 -4.82 4.63
C CYS A 52 5.60 -5.21 3.37
N SER A 53 5.98 -6.28 2.69
CA SER A 53 5.32 -6.71 1.44
C SER A 53 3.87 -7.19 1.67
N ARG A 54 3.55 -7.60 2.90
CA ARG A 54 2.23 -8.11 3.33
C ARG A 54 1.92 -7.69 4.76
N CYS A 55 0.66 -7.87 5.15
CA CYS A 55 0.28 -7.91 6.55
C CYS A 55 1.00 -9.05 7.26
N GLY A 56 1.49 -8.77 8.47
CA GLY A 56 2.22 -9.71 9.28
C GLY A 56 1.89 -9.52 10.75
N GLU A 57 2.60 -10.25 11.60
CA GLU A 57 2.50 -10.08 13.04
C GLU A 57 3.05 -8.71 13.45
N VAL A 58 2.29 -8.01 14.30
CA VAL A 58 2.69 -6.71 14.82
C VAL A 58 3.67 -6.94 15.96
N TYR A 59 4.94 -6.59 15.75
CA TYR A 59 5.99 -6.69 16.77
C TYR A 59 6.07 -5.43 17.62
N PHE A 60 5.74 -4.27 17.03
CA PHE A 60 5.83 -2.98 17.69
C PHE A 60 4.82 -1.99 17.09
N THR A 61 4.35 -1.04 17.88
CA THR A 61 3.42 0.00 17.43
C THR A 61 3.84 1.34 18.03
N ASP A 62 3.91 2.38 17.20
CA ASP A 62 4.23 3.74 17.60
C ASP A 62 3.39 4.78 16.82
N GLU A 63 3.78 6.06 16.89
CA GLU A 63 3.15 7.15 16.15
C GLU A 63 3.29 7.03 14.61
N SER A 64 4.26 6.25 14.15
CA SER A 64 4.47 5.95 12.72
C SER A 64 3.47 4.92 12.22
N GLY A 65 3.08 3.99 13.08
CA GLY A 65 2.06 2.97 12.86
C GLY A 65 2.46 1.61 13.44
N ASN A 66 1.96 0.53 12.82
CA ASN A 66 2.33 -0.82 13.18
C ASN A 66 3.63 -1.24 12.48
N TRP A 67 4.49 -1.96 13.17
CA TRP A 67 5.78 -2.44 12.67
C TRP A 67 5.80 -3.96 12.66
N GLY A 68 6.37 -4.50 11.58
CA GLY A 68 6.59 -5.91 11.36
C GLY A 68 8.07 -6.22 11.16
N ILE A 69 8.39 -7.51 11.15
CA ILE A 69 9.70 -8.01 10.74
C ILE A 69 9.50 -8.89 9.51
N GLU A 70 10.19 -8.58 8.42
CA GLU A 70 10.15 -9.33 7.17
C GLU A 70 11.58 -9.65 6.74
N ASN A 71 11.87 -10.93 6.49
CA ASN A 71 13.23 -11.43 6.16
C ASN A 71 14.32 -11.07 7.18
N GLY A 72 13.93 -10.78 8.44
CA GLY A 72 14.85 -10.36 9.49
C GLY A 72 15.08 -8.85 9.58
N ASP A 73 14.45 -8.07 8.69
CA ASP A 73 14.53 -6.61 8.68
C ASP A 73 13.24 -5.97 9.18
N TRP A 74 13.37 -4.80 9.82
CA TRP A 74 12.24 -3.99 10.24
C TRP A 74 11.54 -3.36 9.06
N CYS A 75 10.21 -3.47 9.03
CA CYS A 75 9.38 -2.86 8.01
C CYS A 75 8.09 -2.29 8.61
N GLY A 76 7.60 -1.22 8.00
CA GLY A 76 6.32 -0.61 8.35
C GLY A 76 5.17 -1.45 7.84
N LEU A 77 4.26 -1.85 8.73
CA LEU A 77 3.10 -2.61 8.33
C LEU A 77 2.12 -1.72 7.54
N PRO A 78 1.47 -2.30 6.54
CA PRO A 78 0.46 -1.60 5.75
C PRO A 78 -0.73 -1.20 6.63
N SER A 79 -1.31 -0.02 6.43
CA SER A 79 -2.48 0.46 7.17
C SER A 79 -3.78 -0.27 6.79
N ASN A 80 -3.75 -1.06 5.72
CA ASN A 80 -4.85 -1.95 5.30
C ASN A 80 -4.72 -3.37 5.86
N CYS A 81 -3.90 -3.52 6.90
CA CYS A 81 -3.88 -4.63 7.85
C CYS A 81 -4.69 -4.22 9.09
#